data_AF-G9K7Z5-F1
#
_entry.id   AF-G9K7Z5-F1
#
_cell.length_a   1.000
_cell.length_b   1.000
_cell.length_c   1.000
_cell.angle_alpha   90.00
_cell.angle_beta   90.00
_cell.angle_gamma   90.00
#
_symmetry.space_group_name_H-M   'P 1'
#
loop_
_entity.id
_entity.type
_entity.pdbx_description
1 polymer ?
#
loop_
_entity_poly.entity_id
_entity_poly.type
_entity_poly.pdbx_seq_one_letter_code
_entity_poly.pdbx_strand_id
1 'polypeptide(L)'
;DDQSHFEDIIDYFCDIREPLQLLLFPEGTDFTENSKARSNEFAEKNGLPKYEYVLHPRTTGFTFVVERLREGKNLDAVHDITVAYPHNIPQTEKHLVLGDFPKEIHFHVHRYPVDALPVSREDLQLWCHRRWEEKEERLRAFY
;
A
#
# COMPACT_ATOMS: atom_id res chain seq x y z
N ASP A 1 -18.55 -4.88 -13.84
CA ASP A 1 -17.57 -3.89 -13.36
C ASP A 1 -16.65 -4.54 -12.36
N ASP A 2 -15.39 -4.13 -12.32
CA ASP A 2 -14.38 -4.72 -11.41
C ASP A 2 -14.72 -4.43 -9.94
N GLN A 3 -15.31 -3.26 -9.66
CA GLN A 3 -15.72 -2.88 -8.31
C GLN A 3 -16.81 -3.81 -7.74
N SER A 4 -17.85 -4.12 -8.52
CA SER A 4 -18.94 -4.99 -8.05
C SER A 4 -18.44 -6.41 -7.81
N HIS A 5 -17.57 -6.91 -8.69
CA HIS A 5 -16.99 -8.24 -8.51
C HIS A 5 -16.12 -8.32 -7.26
N PHE A 6 -15.35 -7.28 -6.97
CA PHE A 6 -14.51 -7.22 -5.77
C PHE A 6 -15.34 -7.09 -4.48
N GLU A 7 -16.45 -6.36 -4.53
CA GLU A 7 -17.44 -6.30 -3.46
C GLU A 7 -18.03 -7.68 -3.15
N ASP A 8 -18.53 -8.38 -4.18
CA ASP A 8 -19.10 -9.72 -4.04
C ASP A 8 -18.12 -10.71 -3.40
N ILE A 9 -16.83 -10.61 -3.73
CA ILE A 9 -15.77 -11.45 -3.14
C ILE A 9 -15.57 -11.13 -1.66
N ILE A 10 -15.46 -9.86 -1.29
CA ILE A 10 -15.27 -9.45 0.11
C ILE A 10 -16.47 -9.89 0.95
N ASP A 11 -17.68 -9.66 0.45
CA ASP A 11 -18.91 -10.00 1.15
C ASP A 11 -19.04 -11.53 1.32
N TYR A 12 -18.72 -12.30 0.28
CA TYR A 12 -18.67 -13.76 0.35
C TYR A 12 -17.72 -14.26 1.46
N PHE A 13 -16.51 -13.71 1.56
CA PHE A 13 -15.56 -14.09 2.60
C PHE A 13 -16.01 -13.68 4.00
N CYS A 14 -16.69 -12.53 4.13
CA CYS A 14 -17.30 -12.11 5.39
C CYS A 14 -18.42 -13.06 5.81
N ASP A 15 -19.26 -13.50 4.87
CA ASP A 15 -20.42 -14.37 5.13
C ASP A 15 -20.00 -15.77 5.59
N ILE A 16 -18.97 -16.36 4.98
CA ILE A 16 -18.46 -17.68 5.37
C ILE A 16 -17.61 -17.65 6.65
N ARG A 17 -17.25 -16.45 7.14
CA ARG A 17 -16.42 -16.22 8.34
C ARG A 17 -15.05 -16.91 8.31
N GLU A 18 -14.50 -17.09 7.12
CA GLU A 18 -13.14 -17.59 6.95
C GLU A 18 -12.13 -16.44 7.11
N PRO A 19 -10.94 -16.70 7.71
CA PRO A 19 -9.89 -15.71 7.81
C PRO A 19 -9.42 -15.24 6.43
N LEU A 20 -9.69 -13.98 6.10
CA LEU A 20 -9.26 -13.35 4.86
C LEU A 20 -7.93 -12.61 5.05
N GLN A 21 -6.95 -12.89 4.19
CA GLN A 21 -5.73 -12.09 4.06
C GLN A 21 -5.73 -11.40 2.71
N LEU A 22 -5.76 -10.07 2.72
CA LEU A 22 -5.74 -9.25 1.52
C LEU A 22 -4.45 -8.44 1.45
N LEU A 23 -3.75 -8.56 0.32
CA LEU A 23 -2.59 -7.75 -0.01
C LEU A 23 -2.99 -6.62 -0.97
N LEU A 24 -2.67 -5.39 -0.61
CA LEU A 24 -2.99 -4.20 -1.39
C LEU A 24 -1.71 -3.40 -1.70
N PHE A 25 -1.66 -2.84 -2.91
CA PHE A 25 -0.65 -1.89 -3.34
C PHE A 25 -1.32 -0.56 -3.68
N PRO A 26 -1.53 0.35 -2.71
CA PRO A 26 -2.15 1.65 -2.94
C PRO A 26 -1.44 2.52 -3.99
N GLU A 27 -0.15 2.31 -4.22
CA GLU A 27 0.61 2.91 -5.32
C GLU A 27 0.07 2.56 -6.72
N GLY A 28 -0.54 1.37 -6.86
CA GLY A 28 -1.27 0.92 -8.04
C GLY A 28 -0.39 0.56 -9.25
N THR A 29 0.93 0.66 -9.13
CA THR A 29 1.90 0.32 -10.19
C THR A 29 3.30 0.23 -9.60
N ASP A 30 4.25 -0.33 -10.35
CA ASP A 30 5.64 -0.43 -9.95
C ASP A 30 6.33 0.93 -9.89
N PHE A 31 7.28 1.07 -8.97
CA PHE A 31 8.14 2.24 -8.88
C PHE A 31 9.14 2.26 -10.03
N THR A 32 8.97 3.20 -10.96
CA THR A 32 9.81 3.44 -12.14
C THR A 32 9.94 4.95 -12.35
N GLU A 33 10.93 5.40 -13.13
CA GLU A 33 11.07 6.82 -13.45
C GLU A 33 9.80 7.41 -14.09
N ASN A 34 9.11 6.62 -14.93
CA ASN A 34 7.87 7.06 -15.57
C ASN A 34 6.69 7.16 -14.58
N SER A 35 6.51 6.17 -13.69
CA SER A 35 5.46 6.23 -12.68
C SER A 35 5.75 7.31 -11.63
N LYS A 36 7.02 7.52 -11.27
CA LYS A 36 7.48 8.64 -10.43
C LYS A 36 7.17 9.99 -11.05
N ALA A 37 7.47 10.19 -12.33
CA ALA A 37 7.12 11.43 -13.04
C ALA A 37 5.63 11.72 -12.99
N ARG A 38 4.78 10.71 -13.26
CA ARG A 38 3.31 10.84 -13.17
C ARG A 38 2.84 11.11 -11.75
N SER A 39 3.46 10.50 -10.74
CA SER A 39 3.18 10.77 -9.34
C SER A 39 3.56 12.20 -8.94
N ASN A 40 4.68 12.71 -9.43
CA ASN A 40 5.11 14.09 -9.22
C ASN A 40 4.19 15.11 -9.89
N GLU A 41 3.71 14.85 -11.11
CA GLU A 41 2.70 15.69 -11.75
C GLU A 41 1.39 15.74 -10.96
N PHE A 42 0.96 14.59 -10.42
CA PHE A 42 -0.19 14.52 -9.53
C PHE A 42 0.06 15.34 -8.26
N ALA A 43 1.24 15.22 -7.65
CA ALA A 43 1.59 15.96 -6.45
C ALA A 43 1.55 17.48 -6.69
N GLU A 44 2.17 17.96 -7.77
CA GLU A 44 2.15 19.38 -8.14
C GLU A 44 0.73 19.92 -8.35
N LYS A 45 -0.12 19.19 -9.06
CA LYS A 45 -1.51 19.60 -9.32
C LYS A 45 -2.35 19.71 -8.05
N ASN A 46 -2.01 18.95 -7.01
CA ASN A 46 -2.74 18.90 -5.75
C ASN A 46 -2.02 19.61 -4.60
N GLY A 47 -0.89 20.29 -4.86
CA GLY A 47 -0.11 20.99 -3.84
C GLY A 47 0.54 20.06 -2.80
N LEU A 48 0.83 18.82 -3.17
CA LEU A 48 1.48 17.81 -2.32
C LEU A 48 3.00 17.81 -2.52
N PRO A 49 3.78 17.34 -1.53
CA PRO A 49 5.23 17.16 -1.69
C PRO A 49 5.54 16.10 -2.75
N LYS A 50 6.69 16.25 -3.42
CA LYS A 50 7.23 15.20 -4.28
C LYS A 50 7.96 14.17 -3.43
N TYR A 51 7.75 12.90 -3.73
CA TYR A 51 8.41 11.80 -3.06
C TYR A 51 9.52 11.23 -3.94
N GLU A 52 10.63 10.86 -3.29
CA GLU A 52 11.81 10.34 -3.99
C GLU A 52 11.86 8.82 -4.02
N TYR A 53 11.29 8.15 -3.01
CA TYR A 53 11.40 6.70 -2.80
C TYR A 53 10.06 5.96 -2.83
N VAL A 54 8.93 6.67 -2.81
CA VAL A 54 7.57 6.08 -2.94
C VAL A 54 6.71 6.86 -3.93
N LEU A 55 5.65 6.22 -4.44
CA LEU A 55 4.60 6.89 -5.22
C LEU A 55 3.44 7.30 -4.30
N HIS A 56 2.81 8.44 -4.55
CA HIS A 56 1.60 8.83 -3.81
C HIS A 56 0.51 7.75 -3.87
N PRO A 57 -0.11 7.38 -2.74
CA PRO A 57 -1.09 6.30 -2.70
C PRO A 57 -2.43 6.75 -3.29
N ARG A 58 -3.11 5.82 -3.96
CA ARG A 58 -4.51 5.90 -4.32
C ARG A 58 -5.34 5.29 -3.19
N THR A 59 -6.06 6.15 -2.47
CA THR A 59 -6.69 5.77 -1.20
C THR A 59 -8.06 5.12 -1.37
N THR A 60 -8.75 5.30 -2.50
CA THR A 60 -10.11 4.82 -2.73
C THR A 60 -10.29 3.32 -2.48
N GLY A 61 -9.40 2.49 -3.04
CA GLY A 61 -9.46 1.03 -2.86
C GLY A 61 -9.18 0.62 -1.42
N PHE A 62 -8.20 1.25 -0.78
CA PHE A 62 -7.87 1.01 0.63
C PHE A 62 -9.07 1.35 1.55
N THR A 63 -9.67 2.53 1.39
CA THR A 63 -10.80 2.93 2.24
C THR A 63 -12.01 2.04 2.02
N PHE A 64 -12.31 1.67 0.77
CA PHE A 64 -13.40 0.75 0.46
C PHE A 64 -13.25 -0.61 1.14
N VAL A 65 -12.06 -1.21 1.05
CA VAL A 65 -11.77 -2.50 1.70
C VAL A 65 -11.91 -2.42 3.21
N VAL A 66 -11.30 -1.40 3.82
CA VAL A 66 -11.32 -1.26 5.29
C VAL A 66 -12.75 -1.07 5.80
N GLU A 67 -13.55 -0.25 5.13
CA GLU A 67 -14.96 -0.04 5.47
C GLU A 67 -15.75 -1.34 5.38
N ARG A 68 -15.65 -2.09 4.27
CA ARG A 68 -16.42 -3.33 4.08
C ARG A 68 -16.01 -4.45 5.01
N LEU A 69 -14.72 -4.68 5.21
CA LEU A 69 -14.27 -5.69 6.16
C LEU A 69 -14.63 -5.34 7.60
N ARG A 70 -14.70 -4.04 7.94
CA ARG A 70 -15.16 -3.57 9.25
C ARG A 70 -16.67 -3.79 9.42
N GLU A 71 -17.48 -3.47 8.41
CA GLU A 71 -18.93 -3.72 8.41
C GLU A 71 -19.25 -5.21 8.55
N GLY A 72 -18.53 -6.07 7.81
CA GLY A 72 -18.62 -7.53 7.89
C GLY A 72 -18.00 -8.14 9.16
N LYS A 73 -17.44 -7.32 10.07
CA LYS A 73 -16.74 -7.75 11.29
C LYS A 73 -15.62 -8.77 11.03
N ASN A 74 -14.96 -8.63 9.89
CA ASN A 74 -13.90 -9.54 9.43
C ASN A 74 -12.53 -8.84 9.30
N LEU A 75 -12.39 -7.62 9.86
CA LEU A 75 -11.12 -6.89 9.93
C LEU A 75 -10.52 -6.94 11.33
N ASP A 76 -9.42 -7.66 11.50
CA ASP A 76 -8.63 -7.69 12.75
C ASP A 76 -7.59 -6.55 12.81
N ALA A 77 -6.77 -6.42 11.77
CA ALA A 77 -5.69 -5.43 11.71
C ALA A 77 -5.23 -5.15 10.28
N VAL A 78 -4.63 -3.97 10.09
CA VAL A 78 -3.87 -3.61 8.88
C VAL A 78 -2.38 -3.76 9.17
N HIS A 79 -1.70 -4.54 8.34
CA HIS A 79 -0.24 -4.66 8.40
C HIS A 79 0.37 -3.73 7.35
N ASP A 80 1.05 -2.69 7.83
CA ASP A 80 1.83 -1.80 7.00
C ASP A 80 3.24 -2.35 6.82
N ILE A 81 3.61 -2.62 5.56
CA ILE A 81 4.88 -3.24 5.20
C ILE A 81 5.65 -2.29 4.30
N THR A 82 6.92 -2.06 4.63
CA THR A 82 7.90 -1.37 3.79
C THR A 82 9.06 -2.33 3.55
N VAL A 83 9.47 -2.46 2.29
CA VAL A 83 10.59 -3.31 1.89
C VAL A 83 11.69 -2.44 1.30
N ALA A 84 12.92 -2.61 1.77
CA ALA A 84 14.08 -1.89 1.27
C ALA A 84 15.17 -2.87 0.84
N TYR A 85 15.87 -2.53 -0.24
CA TYR A 85 16.92 -3.35 -0.86
C TYR A 85 18.19 -2.51 -0.97
N PRO A 86 19.18 -2.68 -0.07
CA PRO A 86 20.39 -1.85 -0.06
C PRO A 86 21.29 -2.07 -1.27
N HIS A 87 21.22 -3.25 -1.89
CA HIS A 87 21.95 -3.60 -3.10
C HIS A 87 21.05 -4.36 -4.07
N ASN A 88 21.19 -4.08 -5.37
CA ASN A 88 20.48 -4.74 -6.47
C ASN A 88 18.96 -4.75 -6.27
N ILE A 89 18.32 -3.58 -6.39
CA ILE A 89 16.85 -3.49 -6.44
C ILE A 89 16.39 -4.27 -7.68
N PRO A 90 15.67 -5.40 -7.52
CA PRO A 90 15.22 -6.19 -8.66
C PRO A 90 14.08 -5.44 -9.36
N GLN A 91 14.43 -4.52 -10.25
CA GLN A 91 13.46 -3.70 -10.99
C GLN A 91 12.81 -4.47 -12.15
N THR A 92 13.35 -5.63 -12.54
CA THR A 92 12.79 -6.45 -13.61
C THR A 92 12.83 -7.94 -13.28
N GLU A 93 11.82 -8.68 -13.75
CA GLU A 93 11.74 -10.15 -13.65
C GLU A 93 12.99 -10.86 -14.23
N LYS A 94 13.73 -10.18 -15.12
CA LYS A 94 14.99 -10.67 -15.68
C LYS A 94 16.10 -10.85 -14.63
N HIS A 95 16.15 -10.00 -13.60
CA HIS A 95 17.13 -10.18 -12.50
C HIS A 95 16.87 -11.48 -11.74
N LEU A 96 15.58 -11.84 -11.57
CA LEU A 96 15.18 -13.12 -10.97
C LEU A 96 15.71 -14.32 -11.77
N VAL A 97 15.55 -14.28 -13.10
CA VAL A 97 15.99 -15.37 -14.00
C VAL A 97 17.51 -15.50 -14.06
N LEU A 98 18.23 -14.38 -13.96
CA LEU A 98 19.69 -14.34 -14.00
C LEU A 98 20.36 -14.67 -12.64
N GLY A 99 19.58 -14.92 -11.60
CA GLY A 99 20.09 -15.21 -10.26
C GLY A 99 20.73 -14.00 -9.56
N ASP A 100 20.46 -12.80 -10.06
CA ASP A 100 20.97 -11.54 -9.51
C ASP A 100 20.02 -11.07 -8.40
N PHE A 101 20.13 -11.74 -7.25
CA PHE A 101 19.32 -11.46 -6.07
C PHE A 101 19.98 -10.42 -5.16
N PRO A 102 19.19 -9.54 -4.52
CA PRO A 102 19.70 -8.69 -3.46
C PRO A 102 20.31 -9.55 -2.35
N LYS A 103 21.51 -9.18 -1.88
CA LYS A 103 22.23 -9.93 -0.84
C LYS A 103 21.52 -9.88 0.52
N GLU A 104 20.72 -8.83 0.73
CA GLU A 104 19.94 -8.62 1.94
C GLU A 104 18.65 -7.86 1.59
N ILE A 105 17.59 -8.13 2.35
CA ILE A 105 16.27 -7.51 2.18
C ILE A 105 15.81 -7.07 3.57
N HIS A 106 15.46 -5.80 3.70
CA HIS A 106 15.03 -5.22 4.97
C HIS A 106 13.52 -5.03 4.96
N PHE A 107 12.83 -5.68 5.90
CA PHE A 107 11.40 -5.53 6.10
C PHE A 107 11.13 -4.67 7.33
N HIS A 108 10.37 -3.59 7.14
CA HIS A 108 9.76 -2.86 8.24
C HIS A 108 8.27 -3.16 8.25
N VAL A 109 7.81 -3.82 9.30
CA VAL A 109 6.41 -4.25 9.46
C VAL A 109 5.82 -3.58 10.69
N HIS A 110 4.67 -2.94 10.52
CA HIS A 110 3.90 -2.36 11.62
C HIS A 110 2.45 -2.85 11.58
N ARG A 111 1.94 -3.37 12.70
CA ARG A 111 0.56 -3.85 12.81
C ARG A 111 -0.32 -2.78 13.47
N TYR A 112 -1.36 -2.35 12.77
CA TYR A 112 -2.39 -1.47 13.29
C TYR A 112 -3.67 -2.26 13.57
N PRO A 113 -4.05 -2.49 14.84
CA PRO A 113 -5.33 -3.13 15.14
C PRO A 113 -6.50 -2.29 14.62
N VAL A 114 -7.63 -2.92 14.31
CA VAL A 114 -8.81 -2.23 13.77
C VAL A 114 -9.27 -1.05 14.63
N ASP A 115 -9.13 -1.15 15.95
CA ASP A 115 -9.49 -0.10 16.92
C ASP A 115 -8.58 1.13 16.85
N ALA A 116 -7.37 1.00 16.30
CA ALA A 116 -6.46 2.12 16.08
C ALA A 116 -6.67 2.83 14.74
N LEU A 117 -7.52 2.27 13.86
CA LEU A 117 -7.81 2.85 12.56
C LEU A 117 -8.95 3.89 12.69
N PRO A 118 -8.88 5.00 11.94
CA PRO A 118 -9.97 5.96 11.89
C PRO A 118 -11.29 5.35 11.41
N VAL A 119 -12.40 5.97 11.81
CA VAL A 119 -13.75 5.49 11.49
C VAL A 119 -14.26 6.05 10.17
N SER A 120 -14.06 7.35 9.93
CA SER A 120 -14.55 8.02 8.72
C SER A 120 -13.69 7.68 7.50
N ARG A 121 -14.31 7.76 6.31
CA ARG A 121 -13.63 7.57 5.04
C ARG A 121 -12.50 8.59 4.85
N GLU A 122 -12.80 9.85 5.13
CA GLU A 122 -11.89 10.97 4.96
C GLU A 122 -10.65 10.82 5.86
N ASP A 123 -10.85 10.41 7.11
CA ASP A 123 -9.74 10.19 8.04
C ASP A 123 -8.91 8.95 7.64
N LEU A 124 -9.54 7.92 7.07
CA LEU A 124 -8.82 6.76 6.52
C LEU A 124 -7.96 7.14 5.32
N GLN A 125 -8.45 8.03 4.44
CA GLN A 125 -7.65 8.56 3.34
C GLN A 125 -6.43 9.30 3.87
N LEU A 126 -6.64 10.20 4.84
CA LEU A 126 -5.55 10.96 5.47
C LEU A 126 -4.55 10.03 6.19
N TRP A 127 -5.05 9.00 6.87
CA TRP A 127 -4.23 7.99 7.51
C TRP A 127 -3.34 7.25 6.50
N CYS A 128 -3.90 6.87 5.35
CA CYS A 128 -3.13 6.21 4.28
C CYS A 128 -2.05 7.14 3.71
N HIS A 129 -2.37 8.42 3.47
CA HIS A 129 -1.38 9.41 3.02
C HIS A 129 -0.23 9.57 4.03
N ARG A 130 -0.53 9.66 5.33
CA ARG A 130 0.49 9.76 6.39
C ARG A 130 1.40 8.53 6.44
N ARG A 131 0.88 7.33 6.22
CA ARG A 131 1.71 6.12 6.13
C ARG A 131 2.71 6.20 4.97
N TRP A 132 2.32 6.80 3.84
CA TRP A 132 3.24 7.01 2.72
C TRP A 132 4.29 8.09 2.99
N GLU A 133 3.92 9.17 3.68
CA GLU A 133 4.88 10.18 4.14
C GLU A 133 5.93 9.57 5.08
N GLU A 134 5.51 8.78 6.07
CA GLU A 134 6.43 8.07 6.98
C GLU A 134 7.31 7.06 6.25
N LYS A 135 6.79 6.40 5.20
CA LYS A 135 7.58 5.49 4.36
C LYS A 135 8.64 6.24 3.57
N GLU A 136 8.29 7.38 2.98
CA GLU A 136 9.22 8.24 2.27
C GLU A 136 10.38 8.66 3.18
N GLU A 137 10.08 9.16 4.39
CA GLU A 137 11.10 9.57 5.36
C GLU A 137 11.98 8.38 5.79
N ARG A 138 11.35 7.23 6.05
CA ARG A 138 12.07 6.01 6.46
C ARG A 138 13.02 5.52 5.36
N LEU A 139 12.56 5.46 4.12
CA LEU A 139 13.39 5.03 2.99
C LEU A 139 14.50 6.05 2.70
N ARG A 140 14.22 7.34 2.83
CA ARG A 140 15.23 8.41 2.75
C ARG A 140 16.31 8.30 3.83
N ALA A 141 15.96 7.83 5.03
CA ALA A 141 16.94 7.60 6.10
C ALA A 141 17.73 6.29 5.91
N PHE A 142 17.20 5.36 5.10
CA PHE A 142 17.82 4.07 4.83
C PHE A 142 18.84 4.12 3.68
N TYR A 143 18.52 4.84 2.59
CA TYR A 143 19.36 5.00 1.40
C TYR A 143 20.28 6.21 1.50
#